data_AF-A0A2R6GY76-F1
#
_entry.id   AF-A0A2R6GY76-F1
#
_cell.length_a   1.000
_cell.length_b   1.000
_cell.length_c   1.000
_cell.angle_alpha   90.00
_cell.angle_beta   90.00
_cell.angle_gamma   90.00
#
_symmetry.space_group_name_H-M   'P 1'
#
loop_
_entity.id
_entity.type
_entity.pdbx_description
1 polymer ?
#
loop_
_entity_poly.entity_id
_entity_poly.type
_entity_poly.pdbx_seq_one_letter_code
_entity_poly.pdbx_strand_id
1 'polypeptide(L)'
;MARMHTRRRGSSDSDKPVADEPPEWSDVDSDAVEQRVVELAEDGHSPSEIGVALRDEGVQGTPVPDVKLATGKKVTEILAEHDADPELPEDLRNLMERAVRLREHMADNPTDHQNKRALQNTEAKIRRLVDYYRGDKLDEEFTYSYENATELLD
;
A
#
# COMPACT_ATOMS: atom_id res chain seq x y z
N MET A 1 -12.75 14.42 8.53
CA MET A 1 -13.49 14.20 7.26
C MET A 1 -14.41 13.00 7.39
N ALA A 2 -15.58 12.98 6.73
CA ALA A 2 -16.43 11.78 6.70
C ALA A 2 -15.76 10.68 5.85
N ARG A 3 -15.90 9.42 6.25
CA ARG A 3 -15.33 8.28 5.50
C ARG A 3 -16.09 8.12 4.17
N MET A 4 -15.38 7.92 3.05
CA MET A 4 -15.92 8.03 1.68
C MET A 4 -17.25 7.28 1.42
N HIS A 5 -17.39 6.03 1.88
CA HIS A 5 -18.57 5.19 1.64
C HIS A 5 -19.35 4.81 2.91
N THR A 6 -19.07 5.48 4.04
CA THR A 6 -19.75 5.16 5.31
C THR A 6 -20.08 6.42 6.11
N ARG A 7 -21.16 6.34 6.90
CA ARG A 7 -21.66 7.46 7.71
C ARG A 7 -20.86 7.69 9.00
N ARG A 8 -19.83 6.87 9.25
CA ARG A 8 -18.96 6.97 10.44
C ARG A 8 -18.02 8.18 10.35
N ARG A 9 -17.67 8.72 11.51
CA ARG A 9 -16.84 9.94 11.68
C ARG A 9 -15.59 9.74 12.54
N GLY A 10 -15.13 8.50 12.72
CA GLY A 10 -13.95 8.22 13.54
C GLY A 10 -12.66 8.79 12.93
N SER A 11 -11.88 9.48 13.76
CA SER A 11 -10.53 10.00 13.47
C SER A 11 -9.52 9.24 14.31
N SER A 12 -8.54 8.63 13.64
CA SER A 12 -7.41 7.93 14.24
C SER A 12 -6.41 7.78 13.12
N ASP A 13 -5.25 8.37 13.32
CA ASP A 13 -4.15 8.48 12.38
C ASP A 13 -2.86 8.70 13.20
N SER A 14 -1.72 8.50 12.55
CA SER A 14 -0.40 8.70 13.17
C SER A 14 -0.02 10.18 13.15
N ASP A 15 0.37 10.72 14.29
CA ASP A 15 0.98 12.05 14.39
C ASP A 15 2.50 11.95 14.26
N LYS A 16 3.04 12.50 13.17
CA LYS A 16 4.49 12.51 12.95
C LYS A 16 5.16 13.55 13.88
N PRO A 17 6.31 13.24 14.51
CA PRO A 17 7.08 14.22 15.26
C PRO A 17 7.51 15.41 14.39
N VAL A 18 7.72 16.57 15.02
CA VAL A 18 8.13 17.81 14.33
C VAL A 18 9.62 17.80 13.94
N ALA A 19 10.39 16.80 14.39
CA ALA A 19 11.82 16.72 14.12
C ALA A 19 12.13 16.56 12.62
N ASP A 20 13.14 17.30 12.16
CA ASP A 20 13.67 17.24 10.79
C ASP A 20 14.92 16.35 10.67
N GLU A 21 15.41 15.84 11.80
CA GLU A 21 16.60 14.99 11.90
C GLU A 21 16.22 13.64 12.53
N PRO A 22 16.88 12.53 12.14
CA PRO A 22 16.67 11.25 12.79
C PRO A 22 17.08 11.34 14.27
N PRO A 23 16.39 10.63 15.18
CA PRO A 23 16.73 10.67 16.59
C PRO A 23 18.10 10.03 16.85
N GLU A 24 18.85 10.52 17.83
CA GLU A 24 20.24 10.08 18.11
C GLU A 24 20.37 8.57 18.37
N TRP A 25 19.32 7.89 18.83
CA TRP A 25 19.33 6.44 19.07
C TRP A 25 19.07 5.61 17.81
N SER A 26 18.63 6.24 16.72
CA SER A 26 18.39 5.63 15.41
C SER A 26 19.49 6.05 14.43
N ASP A 27 20.75 5.95 14.88
CA ASP A 27 21.92 6.27 14.06
C ASP A 27 22.27 5.07 13.18
N VAL A 28 21.66 5.02 12.00
CA VAL A 28 21.87 3.98 10.99
C VAL A 28 22.25 4.67 9.67
N ASP A 29 23.30 4.18 9.02
CA ASP A 29 23.71 4.66 7.71
C ASP A 29 22.56 4.58 6.69
N SER A 30 22.37 5.64 5.91
CA SER A 30 21.31 5.72 4.90
C SER A 30 21.37 4.54 3.92
N ASP A 31 22.57 4.17 3.48
CA ASP A 31 22.79 3.08 2.52
C ASP A 31 22.37 1.72 3.08
N ALA A 32 22.50 1.53 4.41
CA ALA A 32 22.07 0.32 5.08
C ALA A 32 20.55 0.25 5.22
N VAL A 33 19.89 1.39 5.42
CA VAL A 33 18.42 1.50 5.39
C VAL A 33 17.89 1.20 3.98
N GLU A 34 18.48 1.77 2.93
CA GLU A 34 18.09 1.52 1.54
C GLU A 34 18.25 0.04 1.17
N GLN A 35 19.38 -0.59 1.52
CA GLN A 35 19.58 -2.03 1.29
C GLN A 35 18.52 -2.88 2.00
N ARG A 36 18.19 -2.55 3.26
CA ARG A 36 17.16 -3.29 4.01
C ARG A 36 15.77 -3.12 3.41
N VAL A 37 15.46 -1.96 2.84
CA VAL A 37 14.21 -1.74 2.09
C VAL A 37 14.12 -2.69 0.90
N VAL A 38 15.18 -2.78 0.10
CA VAL A 38 15.23 -3.65 -1.08
C VAL A 38 15.13 -5.12 -0.68
N GLU A 39 15.89 -5.56 0.33
CA GLU A 39 15.83 -6.92 0.86
C GLU A 39 14.41 -7.32 1.27
N LEU A 40 13.72 -6.46 2.03
CA LEU A 40 12.35 -6.74 2.45
C LEU A 40 11.36 -6.79 1.28
N ALA A 41 11.58 -6.00 0.24
CA ALA A 41 10.77 -6.03 -0.98
C ALA A 41 11.00 -7.32 -1.78
N GLU A 42 12.25 -7.80 -1.88
CA GLU A 42 12.60 -9.09 -2.48
C GLU A 42 11.98 -10.26 -1.70
N ASP A 43 11.86 -10.13 -0.38
CA ASP A 43 11.11 -11.06 0.49
C ASP A 43 9.58 -10.99 0.30
N GLY A 44 9.09 -10.06 -0.53
CA GLY A 44 7.68 -9.92 -0.89
C GLY A 44 6.84 -9.02 0.02
N HIS A 45 7.47 -8.19 0.86
CA HIS A 45 6.75 -7.25 1.71
C HIS A 45 6.24 -6.04 0.92
N SER A 46 5.05 -5.56 1.26
CA SER A 46 4.52 -4.32 0.69
C SER A 46 5.28 -3.08 1.22
N PRO A 47 5.27 -1.94 0.51
CA PRO A 47 5.88 -0.70 1.01
C PRO A 47 5.39 -0.29 2.40
N SER A 48 4.11 -0.52 2.71
CA SER A 48 3.55 -0.27 4.04
C SER A 48 4.10 -1.24 5.09
N GLU A 49 4.25 -2.52 4.76
CA GLU A 49 4.83 -3.53 5.65
C GLU A 49 6.31 -3.28 5.90
N ILE A 50 7.07 -2.88 4.87
CA ILE A 50 8.48 -2.48 4.97
C ILE A 50 8.65 -1.36 5.98
N GLY A 51 7.81 -0.32 5.92
CA GLY A 51 7.85 0.78 6.88
C GLY A 51 7.58 0.34 8.32
N VAL A 52 6.70 -0.64 8.52
CA VAL A 52 6.43 -1.22 9.86
C VAL A 52 7.62 -2.06 10.33
N ALA A 53 8.17 -2.91 9.46
CA ALA A 53 9.34 -3.74 9.79
C ALA A 53 10.55 -2.89 10.16
N LEU A 54 10.83 -1.83 9.40
CA LEU A 54 11.92 -0.90 9.72
C LEU A 54 11.69 -0.16 11.05
N ARG A 55 10.44 0.20 11.36
CA ARG A 55 10.13 0.87 12.64
C ARG A 55 10.27 -0.07 13.83
N ASP A 56 9.86 -1.33 13.70
CA ASP A 56 9.72 -2.25 14.83
C ASP A 56 10.96 -3.15 15.00
N GLU A 57 11.56 -3.60 13.90
CA GLU A 57 12.74 -4.50 13.86
C GLU A 57 14.03 -3.75 13.50
N GLY A 58 13.92 -2.77 12.60
CA GLY A 58 15.05 -1.93 12.22
C GLY A 58 16.05 -2.57 11.26
N VAL A 59 17.25 -1.99 11.25
CA VAL A 59 18.42 -2.51 10.52
C VAL A 59 19.36 -3.11 11.55
N GLN A 60 19.56 -4.42 11.49
CA GLN A 60 20.40 -5.17 12.44
C GLN A 60 20.01 -4.94 13.92
N GLY A 61 18.72 -4.66 14.19
CA GLY A 61 18.18 -4.42 15.53
C GLY A 61 18.14 -2.96 15.97
N THR A 62 18.63 -2.01 15.16
CA THR A 62 18.46 -0.58 15.39
C THR A 62 17.21 -0.08 14.67
N PRO A 63 16.14 0.32 15.40
CA PRO A 63 14.87 0.70 14.78
C PRO A 63 14.99 2.00 13.98
N VAL A 64 14.30 2.07 12.84
CA VAL A 64 14.27 3.23 11.94
C VAL A 64 12.83 3.77 11.90
N PRO A 65 12.50 4.77 12.73
CA PRO A 65 11.12 5.22 12.90
C PRO A 65 10.57 6.00 11.70
N ASP A 66 11.45 6.62 10.91
CA ASP A 66 11.07 7.38 9.73
C ASP A 66 12.15 7.27 8.65
N VAL A 67 11.86 6.48 7.62
CA VAL A 67 12.77 6.23 6.49
C VAL A 67 13.12 7.52 5.77
N LYS A 68 12.19 8.47 5.67
CA LYS A 68 12.43 9.74 4.98
C LYS A 68 13.38 10.63 5.76
N LEU A 69 13.30 10.65 7.09
CA LEU A 69 14.28 11.38 7.91
C LEU A 69 15.67 10.74 7.84
N ALA A 70 15.75 9.40 7.80
CA ALA A 70 17.02 8.68 7.76
C ALA A 70 17.73 8.77 6.40
N THR A 71 16.99 8.74 5.28
CA THR A 71 17.56 8.62 3.92
C THR A 71 17.32 9.84 3.04
N GLY A 72 16.39 10.71 3.42
CA GLY A 72 15.89 11.80 2.55
C GLY A 72 14.84 11.35 1.52
N LYS A 73 14.63 10.03 1.35
CA LYS A 73 13.74 9.43 0.35
C LYS A 73 12.58 8.68 1.00
N LYS A 74 11.46 8.53 0.30
CA LYS A 74 10.38 7.63 0.71
C LYS A 74 10.72 6.20 0.33
N VAL A 75 10.10 5.23 1.01
CA VAL A 75 10.20 3.80 0.68
C VAL A 75 9.93 3.56 -0.81
N THR A 76 8.86 4.13 -1.38
CA THR A 76 8.53 3.98 -2.81
C THR A 76 9.56 4.59 -3.76
N GLU A 77 10.25 5.66 -3.33
CA GLU A 77 11.31 6.28 -4.13
C GLU A 77 12.56 5.39 -4.15
N ILE A 78 12.93 4.82 -3.00
CA ILE A 78 14.03 3.84 -2.89
C ILE A 78 13.74 2.63 -3.78
N LEU A 79 12.53 2.05 -3.69
CA LEU A 79 12.15 0.91 -4.51
C LEU A 79 12.23 1.21 -6.02
N ALA A 80 11.79 2.40 -6.44
CA ALA A 80 11.88 2.81 -7.85
C ALA A 80 13.33 3.00 -8.32
N GLU A 81 14.21 3.57 -7.49
CA GLU A 81 15.64 3.74 -7.83
C GLU A 81 16.39 2.41 -7.95
N HIS A 82 15.90 1.36 -7.28
CA HIS A 82 16.47 0.02 -7.29
C HIS A 82 15.73 -0.98 -8.20
N ASP A 83 14.84 -0.50 -9.06
CA ASP A 83 14.03 -1.34 -9.97
C ASP A 83 13.23 -2.45 -9.23
N ALA A 84 12.81 -2.17 -7.99
CA ALA A 84 12.07 -3.06 -7.10
C ALA A 84 10.65 -2.54 -6.77
N ASP A 85 10.13 -1.58 -7.54
CA ASP A 85 8.77 -1.05 -7.38
C ASP A 85 7.75 -2.12 -7.84
N PRO A 86 6.69 -2.41 -7.06
CA PRO A 86 5.62 -3.30 -7.51
C PRO A 86 4.95 -2.83 -8.80
N GLU A 87 4.51 -3.78 -9.62
CA GLU A 87 3.81 -3.51 -10.89
C GLU A 87 2.52 -2.70 -10.71
N LEU A 88 1.86 -2.86 -9.57
CA LEU A 88 0.66 -2.13 -9.20
C LEU A 88 0.85 -1.36 -7.91
N PRO A 89 0.27 -0.15 -7.80
CA PRO A 89 0.16 0.55 -6.52
C PRO A 89 -0.50 -0.34 -5.45
N GLU A 90 0.11 -0.38 -4.26
CA GLU A 90 -0.30 -1.25 -3.15
C GLU A 90 -1.80 -1.08 -2.79
N ASP A 91 -2.27 0.17 -2.74
CA ASP A 91 -3.66 0.49 -2.40
C ASP A 91 -4.66 -0.04 -3.42
N LEU A 92 -4.30 -0.02 -4.70
CA LEU A 92 -5.08 -0.58 -5.79
C LEU A 92 -5.07 -2.11 -5.73
N ARG A 93 -3.89 -2.74 -5.61
CA ARG A 93 -3.71 -4.19 -5.50
C ARG A 93 -4.55 -4.76 -4.36
N ASN A 94 -4.47 -4.17 -3.17
CA ASN A 94 -5.21 -4.60 -1.98
C ASN A 94 -6.74 -4.49 -2.15
N LEU A 95 -7.23 -3.46 -2.86
CA LEU A 95 -8.65 -3.36 -3.16
C LEU A 95 -9.10 -4.38 -4.21
N MET A 96 -8.28 -4.64 -5.23
CA MET A 96 -8.53 -5.68 -6.23
C MET A 96 -8.62 -7.06 -5.58
N GLU A 97 -7.66 -7.44 -4.73
CA GLU A 97 -7.69 -8.71 -3.99
C GLU A 97 -8.98 -8.87 -3.19
N ARG A 98 -9.36 -7.81 -2.47
CA ARG A 98 -10.60 -7.80 -1.71
C ARG A 98 -11.83 -7.93 -2.61
N ALA A 99 -11.84 -7.29 -3.78
CA ALA A 99 -12.96 -7.35 -4.70
C ALA A 99 -13.10 -8.74 -5.33
N VAL A 100 -11.98 -9.39 -5.69
CA VAL A 100 -11.94 -10.78 -6.18
C VAL A 100 -12.55 -11.72 -5.14
N ARG A 101 -12.05 -11.71 -3.90
CA ARG A 101 -12.59 -12.54 -2.80
C ARG A 101 -14.08 -12.29 -2.54
N LEU A 102 -14.51 -11.02 -2.56
CA LEU A 102 -15.93 -10.69 -2.38
C LEU A 102 -16.78 -11.20 -3.54
N ARG A 103 -16.27 -11.17 -4.77
CA ARG A 103 -17.00 -11.62 -5.96
C ARG A 103 -17.17 -13.13 -5.97
N GLU A 104 -16.13 -13.88 -5.59
CA GLU A 104 -16.19 -15.32 -5.39
C GLU A 104 -17.20 -15.70 -4.30
N HIS A 105 -17.14 -15.04 -3.13
CA HIS A 105 -18.12 -15.25 -2.06
C HIS A 105 -19.56 -15.00 -2.53
N MET A 106 -19.77 -13.94 -3.33
CA MET A 106 -21.10 -13.59 -3.86
C MET A 106 -21.60 -14.57 -4.94
N ALA A 107 -20.72 -15.29 -5.62
CA ALA A 107 -21.08 -16.33 -6.57
C ALA A 107 -21.75 -17.51 -5.85
N ASP A 108 -21.21 -17.91 -4.70
CA ASP A 108 -21.76 -18.98 -3.85
C ASP A 108 -22.96 -18.49 -3.01
N ASN A 109 -22.98 -17.21 -2.63
CA ASN A 109 -23.96 -16.64 -1.68
C ASN A 109 -24.72 -15.43 -2.25
N PRO A 110 -25.54 -15.60 -3.30
CA PRO A 110 -26.18 -14.48 -4.01
C PRO A 110 -27.16 -13.65 -3.17
N THR A 111 -27.69 -14.21 -2.08
CA THR A 111 -28.63 -13.55 -1.16
C THR A 111 -27.94 -12.71 -0.07
N ASP A 112 -26.61 -12.71 0.01
CA ASP A 112 -25.88 -11.88 0.96
C ASP A 112 -25.83 -10.41 0.52
N HIS A 113 -26.90 -9.68 0.83
CA HIS A 113 -27.04 -8.28 0.44
C HIS A 113 -26.00 -7.35 1.10
N GLN A 114 -25.46 -7.73 2.26
CA GLN A 114 -24.45 -6.94 2.94
C GLN A 114 -23.12 -6.98 2.17
N ASN A 115 -22.66 -8.19 1.81
CA ASN A 115 -21.44 -8.34 1.03
C ASN A 115 -21.61 -7.89 -0.42
N LYS A 116 -22.82 -8.00 -1.01
CA LYS A 116 -23.12 -7.37 -2.30
C LYS A 116 -22.86 -5.87 -2.29
N ARG A 117 -23.34 -5.17 -1.25
CA ARG A 117 -23.09 -3.73 -1.08
C ARG A 117 -21.61 -3.45 -0.79
N ALA A 118 -20.93 -4.32 -0.04
CA ALA A 118 -19.49 -4.18 0.20
C ALA A 118 -18.70 -4.28 -1.10
N LEU A 119 -18.99 -5.27 -1.94
CA LEU A 119 -18.39 -5.44 -3.28
C LEU A 119 -18.59 -4.18 -4.13
N GLN A 120 -19.82 -3.69 -4.26
CA GLN A 120 -20.12 -2.46 -5.02
C GLN A 120 -19.31 -1.25 -4.55
N ASN A 121 -19.17 -1.06 -3.23
CA ASN A 121 -18.36 0.03 -2.69
C ASN A 121 -16.87 -0.17 -2.94
N THR A 122 -16.36 -1.41 -2.83
CA THR A 122 -14.96 -1.74 -3.13
C THR A 122 -14.65 -1.46 -4.60
N GLU A 123 -15.47 -1.95 -5.52
CA GLU A 123 -15.30 -1.68 -6.96
C GLU A 123 -15.41 -0.18 -7.29
N ALA A 124 -16.29 0.57 -6.62
CA ALA A 124 -16.37 2.02 -6.80
C ALA A 124 -15.09 2.74 -6.38
N LYS A 125 -14.41 2.28 -5.30
CA LYS A 125 -13.10 2.81 -4.91
C LYS A 125 -12.02 2.44 -5.91
N ILE A 126 -12.02 1.19 -6.41
CA ILE A 126 -11.06 0.75 -7.42
C ILE A 126 -11.17 1.63 -8.66
N ARG A 127 -12.37 1.81 -9.21
CA ARG A 127 -12.58 2.67 -10.40
C ARG A 127 -12.05 4.09 -10.17
N ARG A 128 -12.26 4.64 -8.97
CA ARG A 128 -11.77 5.97 -8.60
C ARG A 128 -10.23 6.04 -8.47
N LEU A 129 -9.57 4.98 -8.00
CA LEU A 129 -8.10 4.90 -7.98
C LEU A 129 -7.53 4.64 -9.38
N VAL A 130 -8.19 3.83 -10.19
CA VAL A 130 -7.83 3.62 -11.60
C VAL A 130 -7.83 4.95 -12.34
N ASP A 131 -8.89 5.75 -12.18
CA ASP A 131 -8.95 7.08 -12.78
C ASP A 131 -7.85 8.04 -12.26
N TYR A 132 -7.40 7.85 -11.01
CA TYR A 132 -6.33 8.66 -10.41
C TYR A 132 -4.95 8.29 -10.94
N TYR A 133 -4.67 7.00 -11.12
CA TYR A 133 -3.37 6.50 -11.59
C TYR A 133 -3.26 6.38 -13.11
N ARG A 134 -4.36 6.55 -13.85
CA ARG A 134 -4.39 6.47 -15.32
C ARG A 134 -3.41 7.47 -15.95
N GLY A 135 -2.56 6.97 -16.84
CA GLY A 135 -1.54 7.76 -17.56
C GLY A 135 -0.27 8.03 -16.74
N ASP A 136 -0.18 7.54 -15.51
CA ASP A 136 1.01 7.62 -14.66
C ASP A 136 1.46 6.21 -14.26
N LYS A 137 0.84 5.63 -13.22
CA LYS A 137 1.14 4.27 -12.74
C LYS A 137 0.33 3.18 -13.43
N LEU A 138 -0.68 3.55 -14.23
CA LEU A 138 -1.47 2.62 -15.04
C LEU A 138 -1.55 3.11 -16.48
N ASP A 139 -1.65 2.16 -17.40
CA ASP A 139 -1.87 2.43 -18.81
C ASP A 139 -3.14 3.30 -19.05
N GLU A 140 -3.10 4.17 -20.06
CA GLU A 140 -4.21 5.08 -20.39
C GLU A 140 -5.51 4.33 -20.74
N GLU A 141 -5.38 3.14 -21.35
CA GLU A 141 -6.51 2.30 -21.76
C GLU A 141 -6.96 1.35 -20.64
N PHE A 142 -6.27 1.33 -19.49
CA PHE A 142 -6.59 0.42 -18.40
C PHE A 142 -8.01 0.60 -17.88
N THR A 143 -8.75 -0.50 -17.87
CA THR A 143 -10.12 -0.59 -17.36
C THR A 143 -10.23 -1.74 -16.37
N TYR A 144 -10.86 -1.46 -15.22
CA TYR A 144 -11.12 -2.47 -14.21
C TYR A 144 -12.23 -3.45 -14.65
N SER A 145 -11.88 -4.73 -14.69
CA SER A 145 -12.80 -5.87 -14.78
C SER A 145 -12.40 -6.94 -13.73
N TYR A 146 -13.27 -7.90 -13.47
CA TYR A 146 -12.92 -9.02 -12.58
C TYR A 146 -11.82 -9.89 -13.21
N GLU A 147 -11.91 -10.16 -14.51
CA GLU A 147 -10.93 -10.95 -15.25
C GLU A 147 -9.55 -10.31 -15.20
N ASN A 148 -9.45 -9.02 -15.52
CA ASN A 148 -8.19 -8.27 -15.48
C ASN A 148 -7.62 -8.22 -14.06
N ALA A 149 -8.48 -8.07 -13.05
CA ALA A 149 -8.03 -8.03 -11.66
C ALA A 149 -7.49 -9.39 -11.20
N THR A 150 -8.07 -10.51 -11.63
CA THR A 150 -7.55 -11.84 -11.33
C THR A 150 -6.20 -12.06 -12.04
N GLU A 151 -6.11 -11.73 -13.33
CA GLU A 151 -4.87 -11.89 -14.12
C GLU A 151 -3.69 -11.09 -13.53
N LEU A 152 -3.95 -9.88 -13.02
CA LEU A 152 -2.92 -9.03 -12.39
C LEU A 152 -2.53 -9.46 -10.97
N LEU A 153 -3.27 -10.39 -10.36
CA LEU A 153 -3.04 -10.85 -8.99
C LEU A 153 -2.48 -12.28 -8.93
N ASP A 154 -2.51 -12.99 -10.05
CA ASP A 154 -1.90 -14.32 -10.23
C ASP A 154 -0.36 -14.21 -10.36
#